data_AF-A0A969JZU1-F1
#
_entry.id   AF-A0A969JZU1-F1
#
_cell.length_a   1.000
_cell.length_b   1.000
_cell.length_c   1.000
_cell.angle_alpha   90.00
_cell.angle_beta   90.00
_cell.angle_gamma   90.00
#
_symmetry.space_group_name_H-M   'P 1'
#
loop_
_entity.id
_entity.type
_entity.pdbx_description
1 polymer ?
#
loop_
_entity_poly.entity_id
_entity_poly.type
_entity_poly.pdbx_seq_one_letter_code
_entity_poly.pdbx_strand_id
1 'polypeptide(L)'
;MSHLQQNGSYLFFLEGPALMRIRANADPALLTNMRIDGLEITQAIQNDSNAVPLVRGKRTAVRLFVSSDGAAIPGVFARLYLVNGSGTVIDGPLTPVNLDRVSHFMRIQSSPDRDNIADSFTFFLPTSWVDDPTLRLRAELNPYHFPPEPTYADNLQTTSTFNLDVSRRLETHFVLFEYDSGGTRYQPRYEEDFLQTVSWVRRAFPSGAHLAWVRHSYARFPPCVPILI
;
A
#
# COMPACT_ATOMS: atom_id res chain seq x y z
N MET A 1 0.85 42.25 19.08
CA MET A 1 1.58 42.00 20.34
C MET A 1 1.84 40.49 20.40
N SER A 2 3.09 40.05 20.51
CA SER A 2 3.43 38.63 20.59
C SER A 2 3.16 38.12 22.01
N HIS A 3 2.18 37.22 22.16
CA HIS A 3 1.78 36.63 23.44
C HIS A 3 2.55 35.33 23.70
N LEU A 4 3.87 35.44 23.87
CA LEU A 4 4.72 34.32 24.29
C LEU A 4 4.85 34.36 25.82
N GLN A 5 4.44 33.29 26.51
CA GLN A 5 4.62 33.15 27.96
C GLN A 5 5.30 31.83 28.29
N GLN A 6 6.24 31.85 29.23
CA GLN A 6 6.88 30.63 29.73
C GLN A 6 6.33 30.27 31.11
N ASN A 7 6.00 29.00 31.33
CA ASN A 7 5.68 28.46 32.65
C ASN A 7 6.39 27.11 32.85
N GLY A 8 7.30 27.06 33.82
CA GLY A 8 8.15 25.90 34.08
C GLY A 8 8.93 25.45 32.83
N SER A 9 8.84 24.16 32.51
CA SER A 9 9.47 23.57 31.32
C SER A 9 8.69 23.75 30.04
N TYR A 10 7.74 24.69 29.93
CA TYR A 10 6.92 24.89 28.74
C TYR A 10 6.83 26.36 28.31
N LEU A 11 6.90 26.61 27.00
CA LEU A 11 6.56 27.85 26.32
C LEU A 11 5.13 27.73 25.78
N PHE A 12 4.34 28.77 25.99
CA PHE A 12 2.96 28.90 25.53
C PHE A 12 2.86 30.03 24.52
N PHE A 13 2.19 29.79 23.41
CA PHE A 13 1.96 30.78 22.36
C PHE A 13 0.56 30.63 21.77
N LEU A 14 0.04 31.71 21.20
CA LEU A 14 -1.25 31.71 20.52
C LEU A 14 -1.05 31.56 19.02
N GLU A 15 -1.77 30.64 18.40
CA GLU A 15 -1.91 30.50 16.96
C GLU A 15 -3.39 30.64 16.60
N GLY A 16 -3.79 31.85 16.18
CA GLY A 16 -5.22 32.20 16.08
C GLY A 16 -5.91 32.14 17.45
N PRO A 17 -7.06 31.45 17.60
CA PRO A 17 -7.72 31.27 18.90
C PRO A 17 -7.12 30.13 19.73
N ALA A 18 -6.17 29.35 19.20
CA ALA A 18 -5.64 28.16 19.86
C ALA A 18 -4.45 28.50 20.77
N LEU A 19 -4.47 27.97 22.00
CA LEU A 19 -3.34 28.00 22.93
C LEU A 19 -2.44 26.78 22.68
N MET A 20 -1.23 27.03 22.21
CA MET A 20 -0.22 26.03 21.91
C MET A 20 0.82 25.96 23.03
N ARG A 21 1.48 24.81 23.21
CA ARG A 21 2.62 24.66 24.13
C ARG A 21 3.76 23.84 23.52
N ILE A 22 5.00 24.21 23.81
CA ILE A 22 6.22 23.45 23.49
C ILE A 22 7.11 23.37 24.74
N ARG A 23 7.94 22.32 24.92
CA ARG A 23 8.86 22.28 26.06
C ARG A 23 9.93 23.37 25.91
N ALA A 24 10.20 24.12 26.97
CA ALA A 24 11.21 25.19 27.02
C ALA A 24 12.65 24.67 26.95
N ASN A 25 12.85 23.41 27.38
CA ASN A 25 14.08 22.65 27.19
C ASN A 25 13.88 21.55 26.15
N ALA A 26 12.93 21.71 25.23
CA ALA A 26 13.04 20.97 24.00
C ALA A 26 14.45 21.30 23.50
N ASP A 27 15.32 20.29 23.50
CA ASP A 27 16.45 20.27 22.57
C ASP A 27 15.86 20.81 21.27
N PRO A 28 16.47 21.79 20.57
CA PRO A 28 16.11 22.04 19.18
C PRO A 28 16.41 20.72 18.49
N ALA A 29 15.46 19.78 18.60
CA ALA A 29 15.70 18.36 18.49
C ALA A 29 16.26 18.26 17.11
N LEU A 30 17.57 18.00 17.03
CA LEU A 30 18.41 18.23 15.85
C LEU A 30 17.51 17.99 14.66
N LEU A 31 17.04 19.09 14.04
CA LEU A 31 15.95 18.98 13.08
C LEU A 31 16.46 17.97 12.06
N THR A 32 15.95 16.76 12.12
CA THR A 32 16.52 15.65 11.39
C THR A 32 15.67 15.58 10.18
N ASN A 33 16.28 15.91 9.06
CA ASN A 33 15.59 15.87 7.80
C ASN A 33 15.13 14.44 7.52
N MET A 34 13.90 14.32 7.05
CA MET A 34 13.34 13.13 6.44
C MET A 34 13.18 13.43 4.97
N ARG A 35 13.29 12.40 4.15
CA ARG A 35 13.20 12.56 2.71
C ARG A 35 12.56 11.34 2.08
N ILE A 36 11.96 11.57 0.93
CA ILE A 36 11.52 10.47 0.08
C ILE A 36 12.73 9.96 -0.72
N ASP A 37 13.03 8.66 -0.58
CA ASP A 37 14.08 8.00 -1.35
C ASP A 37 13.55 7.43 -2.67
N GLY A 38 12.26 7.08 -2.72
CA GLY A 38 11.63 6.63 -3.96
C GLY A 38 10.22 6.06 -3.80
N LEU A 39 9.58 5.86 -4.95
CA LEU A 39 8.31 5.14 -5.06
C LEU A 39 8.49 3.89 -5.90
N GLU A 40 7.91 2.80 -5.42
CA GLU A 40 7.83 1.53 -6.13
C GLU A 40 6.37 1.14 -6.31
N ILE A 41 6.01 0.76 -7.53
CA ILE A 41 4.66 0.34 -7.90
C ILE A 41 4.71 -1.14 -8.26
N THR A 42 3.97 -1.97 -7.53
CA THR A 42 3.97 -3.42 -7.75
C THR A 42 2.57 -3.95 -8.02
N GLN A 43 2.49 -4.87 -8.97
CA GLN A 43 1.27 -5.59 -9.30
C GLN A 43 1.51 -7.10 -9.21
N ALA A 44 1.11 -7.69 -8.08
CA ALA A 44 1.39 -9.08 -7.69
C ALA A 44 2.89 -9.45 -7.72
N ILE A 45 3.19 -10.74 -7.86
CA ILE A 45 4.55 -11.28 -7.88
C ILE A 45 5.18 -10.85 -9.20
N GLN A 46 5.97 -9.78 -9.16
CA GLN A 46 6.86 -9.40 -10.26
C GLN A 46 8.15 -10.21 -10.14
N ASN A 47 8.76 -10.51 -11.29
CA ASN A 47 10.11 -11.06 -11.33
C ASN A 47 11.13 -9.91 -11.20
N ASP A 48 12.34 -10.23 -10.73
CA ASP A 48 13.41 -9.25 -10.47
C ASP A 48 13.90 -8.51 -11.73
N SER A 49 13.38 -8.87 -12.90
CA SER A 49 13.71 -8.25 -14.19
C SER A 49 12.81 -7.08 -14.58
N ASN A 50 11.80 -6.71 -13.78
CA ASN A 50 10.85 -5.62 -14.07
C ASN A 50 10.22 -5.68 -15.48
N ALA A 51 10.17 -6.88 -16.07
CA ALA A 51 9.78 -7.08 -17.47
C ALA A 51 8.26 -7.21 -17.67
N VAL A 52 7.48 -7.11 -16.58
CA VAL A 52 6.03 -7.26 -16.61
C VAL A 52 5.40 -5.87 -16.72
N PRO A 53 4.76 -5.53 -17.85
CA PRO A 53 4.04 -4.27 -17.99
C PRO A 53 2.93 -4.17 -16.93
N LEU A 54 2.64 -2.94 -16.49
CA LEU A 54 1.51 -2.71 -15.60
C LEU A 54 0.22 -2.95 -16.37
N VAL A 55 -0.71 -3.67 -15.74
CA VAL A 55 -1.98 -4.08 -16.32
C VAL A 55 -3.12 -3.29 -15.70
N ARG A 56 -4.06 -2.86 -16.54
CA ARG A 56 -5.27 -2.18 -16.09
C ARG A 56 -6.15 -3.04 -15.20
N GLY A 57 -6.76 -2.42 -14.20
CA GLY A 57 -7.70 -3.07 -13.27
C GLY A 57 -7.08 -4.15 -12.40
N LYS A 58 -5.74 -4.26 -12.36
CA LYS A 58 -5.03 -5.19 -11.48
C LYS A 58 -4.78 -4.53 -10.13
N ARG A 59 -4.96 -5.30 -9.06
CA ARG A 59 -4.66 -4.81 -7.71
C ARG A 59 -3.19 -4.36 -7.66
N THR A 60 -3.01 -3.09 -7.34
CA THR A 60 -1.72 -2.42 -7.37
C THR A 60 -1.40 -1.91 -5.97
N ALA A 61 -0.19 -2.20 -5.51
CA ALA A 61 0.37 -1.64 -4.28
C ALA A 61 1.44 -0.62 -4.65
N VAL A 62 1.57 0.42 -3.83
CA VAL A 62 2.63 1.41 -3.94
C VAL A 62 3.38 1.43 -2.61
N ARG A 63 4.70 1.25 -2.68
CA ARG A 63 5.61 1.42 -1.53
C ARG A 63 6.33 2.74 -1.68
N LEU A 64 6.24 3.58 -0.66
CA LEU A 64 6.96 4.83 -0.53
C LEU A 64 8.12 4.60 0.44
N PHE A 65 9.34 4.63 -0.10
CA PHE A 65 10.57 4.53 0.67
C PHE A 65 10.98 5.90 1.16
N VAL A 66 11.26 5.97 2.46
CA VAL A 66 11.63 7.20 3.16
C VAL A 66 12.73 6.86 4.16
N SER A 67 13.58 7.84 4.43
CA SER A 67 14.58 7.71 5.47
C SER A 67 14.80 9.04 6.18
N SER A 68 15.43 8.97 7.35
CA SER A 68 15.93 10.13 8.07
C SER A 68 17.44 10.30 7.86
N ASP A 69 17.92 11.54 7.87
CA ASP A 69 19.36 11.84 7.76
C ASP A 69 20.14 11.53 9.07
N GLY A 70 19.45 11.10 10.12
CA GLY A 70 20.02 10.98 11.47
C GLY A 70 19.37 9.89 12.33
N ALA A 71 18.88 10.25 13.51
CA ALA A 71 18.20 9.28 14.36
C ALA A 71 16.84 8.88 13.76
N ALA A 72 16.32 7.72 14.16
CA ALA A 72 15.00 7.30 13.74
C ALA A 72 13.90 8.18 14.35
N ILE A 73 12.92 8.58 13.54
CA ILE A 73 11.92 9.59 13.87
C ILE A 73 10.53 8.96 13.98
N PRO A 74 9.88 8.95 15.16
CA PRO A 74 8.52 8.45 15.31
C PRO A 74 7.48 9.51 14.92
N GLY A 75 6.22 9.09 14.70
CA GLY A 75 5.11 10.02 14.54
C GLY A 75 4.93 10.57 13.13
N VAL A 76 5.53 9.92 12.13
CA VAL A 76 5.57 10.41 10.74
C VAL A 76 4.41 9.84 9.93
N PHE A 77 3.83 10.66 9.07
CA PHE A 77 2.72 10.30 8.19
C PHE A 77 3.07 10.55 6.72
N ALA A 78 2.36 9.90 5.80
CA ALA A 78 2.47 10.16 4.38
C ALA A 78 1.12 10.08 3.67
N ARG A 79 1.01 10.72 2.52
CA ARG A 79 -0.18 10.70 1.65
C ARG A 79 0.23 10.39 0.22
N LEU A 80 -0.70 9.79 -0.51
CA LEU A 80 -0.54 9.51 -1.94
C LEU A 80 -1.72 10.08 -2.73
N TYR A 81 -1.43 10.75 -3.83
CA TYR A 81 -2.39 11.42 -4.70
C TYR A 81 -2.28 10.93 -6.14
N LEU A 82 -3.40 10.94 -6.85
CA LEU A 82 -3.42 10.82 -8.30
C LEU A 82 -3.25 12.21 -8.90
N VAL A 83 -2.35 12.34 -9.87
CA VAL A 83 -2.11 13.61 -10.57
C VAL A 83 -2.24 13.43 -12.06
N ASN A 84 -2.62 14.50 -12.76
CA ASN A 84 -2.70 14.51 -14.22
C ASN A 84 -1.32 14.81 -14.87
N GLY A 85 -1.30 14.94 -16.20
CA GLY A 85 -0.10 15.29 -16.98
C GLY A 85 0.54 16.63 -16.61
N SER A 86 -0.21 17.59 -16.06
CA SER A 86 0.32 18.86 -15.56
C SER A 86 0.80 18.81 -14.10
N GLY A 87 0.62 17.69 -13.40
CA GLY A 87 0.96 17.54 -11.98
C GLY A 87 -0.11 18.05 -11.02
N THR A 88 -1.30 18.40 -11.53
CA THR A 88 -2.45 18.80 -10.72
C THR A 88 -3.06 17.56 -10.07
N VAL A 89 -3.36 17.64 -8.77
CA VAL A 89 -4.09 16.58 -8.06
C VAL A 89 -5.50 16.48 -8.60
N ILE A 90 -5.88 15.27 -8.98
CA ILE A 90 -7.22 14.96 -9.49
C ILE A 90 -7.98 13.97 -8.60
N ASP A 91 -7.29 13.24 -7.72
CA ASP A 91 -7.90 12.38 -6.72
C ASP A 91 -6.94 12.11 -5.54
N GLY A 92 -7.47 11.62 -4.41
CA GLY A 92 -6.78 11.37 -3.14
C GLY A 92 -7.20 12.35 -2.02
N PRO A 93 -6.53 12.32 -0.85
CA PRO A 93 -5.37 11.48 -0.52
C PRO A 93 -5.74 10.04 -0.16
N LEU A 94 -4.87 9.10 -0.52
CA LEU A 94 -4.82 7.77 0.10
C LEU A 94 -3.96 7.80 1.36
N THR A 95 -4.34 6.99 2.34
CA THR A 95 -3.57 6.75 3.56
C THR A 95 -2.83 5.41 3.51
N PRO A 96 -1.67 5.29 4.18
CA PRO A 96 -0.95 4.03 4.22
C PRO A 96 -1.71 2.96 5.02
N VAL A 97 -1.63 1.71 4.58
CA VAL A 97 -2.37 0.58 5.16
C VAL A 97 -1.61 -0.18 6.24
N ASN A 98 -0.31 0.10 6.37
CA ASN A 98 0.63 -0.56 7.28
C ASN A 98 1.08 0.35 8.43
N LEU A 99 0.23 1.29 8.83
CA LEU A 99 0.49 2.15 9.99
C LEU A 99 0.31 1.38 11.30
N ASP A 100 1.01 1.83 12.33
CA ASP A 100 0.79 1.35 13.68
C ASP A 100 -0.69 1.55 14.08
N ARG A 101 -1.28 0.52 14.68
CA ARG A 101 -2.73 0.49 14.96
C ARG A 101 -3.16 1.43 16.08
N VAL A 102 -2.22 1.90 16.89
CA VAL A 102 -2.48 2.74 18.06
C VAL A 102 -2.20 4.21 17.74
N SER A 103 -1.00 4.49 17.24
CA SER A 103 -0.56 5.85 16.92
C SER A 103 -1.06 6.33 15.56
N HIS A 104 -1.36 5.43 14.62
CA HIS A 104 -1.63 5.77 13.21
C HIS A 104 -0.48 6.53 12.53
N PHE A 105 0.76 6.33 13.01
CA PHE A 105 1.97 6.91 12.46
C PHE A 105 3.05 5.84 12.27
N MET A 106 4.10 6.18 11.52
CA MET A 106 5.27 5.32 11.32
C MET A 106 6.50 5.91 12.00
N ARG A 107 7.45 5.03 12.36
CA ARG A 107 8.80 5.40 12.77
C ARG A 107 9.74 5.25 11.58
N ILE A 108 10.27 6.37 11.10
CA ILE A 108 11.20 6.41 9.97
C ILE A 108 12.60 6.11 10.45
N GLN A 109 13.31 5.21 9.76
CA GLN A 109 14.68 4.81 10.08
C GLN A 109 15.67 5.58 9.20
N SER A 110 16.91 5.73 9.64
CA SER A 110 17.96 6.30 8.78
C SER A 110 18.56 5.32 7.78
N SER A 111 18.50 4.04 8.11
CA SER A 111 18.87 2.94 7.20
C SER A 111 17.68 1.97 7.11
N PRO A 112 16.60 2.34 6.38
CA PRO A 112 15.43 1.50 6.25
C PRO A 112 15.77 0.18 5.54
N ASP A 113 15.26 -0.93 6.07
CA ASP A 113 15.38 -2.24 5.43
C ASP A 113 14.25 -2.40 4.39
N ARG A 114 14.61 -2.62 3.12
CA ARG A 114 13.63 -2.79 2.04
C ARG A 114 12.78 -4.04 2.20
N ASP A 115 13.28 -5.06 2.90
CA ASP A 115 12.55 -6.31 3.15
C ASP A 115 11.58 -6.16 4.34
N ASN A 116 11.78 -5.14 5.18
CA ASN A 116 10.89 -4.82 6.28
C ASN A 116 9.75 -3.90 5.83
N ILE A 117 8.52 -4.43 5.81
CA ILE A 117 7.33 -3.63 5.44
C ILE A 117 7.06 -2.46 6.40
N ALA A 118 7.56 -2.51 7.64
CA ALA A 118 7.37 -1.45 8.63
C ALA A 118 8.29 -0.23 8.40
N ASP A 119 9.26 -0.33 7.47
CA ASP A 119 10.22 0.74 7.16
C ASP A 119 9.85 1.53 5.89
N SER A 120 8.66 1.29 5.33
CA SER A 120 8.14 1.98 4.14
C SER A 120 6.63 2.15 4.21
N PHE A 121 6.06 3.24 3.67
CA PHE A 121 4.60 3.38 3.63
C PHE A 121 4.01 2.59 2.48
N THR A 122 3.01 1.75 2.75
CA THR A 122 2.32 0.94 1.74
C THR A 122 0.93 1.49 1.47
N PHE A 123 0.57 1.67 0.21
CA PHE A 123 -0.75 2.11 -0.24
C PHE A 123 -1.35 1.09 -1.20
N PHE A 124 -2.66 0.88 -1.15
CA PHE A 124 -3.39 0.16 -2.21
C PHE A 124 -4.12 1.17 -3.10
N LEU A 125 -3.89 1.08 -4.40
CA LEU A 125 -4.56 1.97 -5.35
C LEU A 125 -6.02 1.52 -5.56
N PRO A 126 -7.00 2.45 -5.56
CA PRO A 126 -8.36 2.18 -6.00
C PRO A 126 -8.37 1.65 -7.43
N THR A 127 -9.32 0.76 -7.73
CA THR A 127 -9.50 0.23 -9.09
C THR A 127 -9.71 1.35 -10.12
N SER A 128 -10.40 2.43 -9.74
CA SER A 128 -10.61 3.60 -10.60
C SER A 128 -9.32 4.26 -11.07
N TRP A 129 -8.24 4.22 -10.28
CA TRP A 129 -6.95 4.82 -10.67
C TRP A 129 -6.17 3.95 -11.65
N VAL A 130 -6.41 2.64 -11.62
CA VAL A 130 -5.68 1.65 -12.41
C VAL A 130 -6.49 1.12 -13.58
N ASP A 131 -7.74 1.55 -13.76
CA ASP A 131 -8.54 1.29 -14.97
C ASP A 131 -8.21 2.27 -16.11
N ASP A 132 -7.55 3.38 -15.80
CA ASP A 132 -7.08 4.36 -16.77
C ASP A 132 -5.83 3.90 -17.54
N PRO A 133 -5.62 4.39 -18.79
CA PRO A 133 -4.43 4.10 -19.60
C PRO A 133 -3.11 4.54 -18.98
N THR A 134 -3.17 5.56 -18.12
CA THR A 134 -1.99 6.24 -17.61
C THR A 134 -2.14 6.45 -16.12
N LEU A 135 -1.07 6.19 -15.38
CA LEU A 135 -1.00 6.42 -13.95
C LEU A 135 0.14 7.37 -13.64
N ARG A 136 -0.14 8.42 -12.88
CA ARG A 136 0.88 9.32 -12.36
C ARG A 136 0.54 9.69 -10.93
N LEU A 137 1.50 9.53 -10.03
CA LEU A 137 1.28 9.62 -8.60
C LEU A 137 2.14 10.72 -8.00
N ARG A 138 1.64 11.33 -6.94
CA ARG A 138 2.40 12.24 -6.08
C ARG A 138 2.33 11.77 -4.64
N ALA A 139 3.48 11.49 -4.06
CA ALA A 139 3.63 11.26 -2.63
C ALA A 139 3.95 12.57 -1.91
N GLU A 140 3.44 12.66 -0.69
CA GLU A 140 3.72 13.73 0.26
C GLU A 140 4.08 13.11 1.61
N LEU A 141 5.32 13.32 2.03
CA LEU A 141 5.84 12.95 3.34
C LEU A 141 5.58 14.08 4.33
N ASN A 142 5.22 13.71 5.55
CA ASN A 142 5.01 14.64 6.66
C ASN A 142 4.08 15.83 6.32
N PRO A 143 2.85 15.59 5.82
CA PRO A 143 1.95 16.65 5.35
C PRO A 143 1.49 17.61 6.45
N TYR A 144 1.68 17.26 7.72
CA TYR A 144 1.32 18.08 8.88
C TYR A 144 2.49 18.88 9.43
N HIS A 145 3.68 18.76 8.81
CA HIS A 145 4.93 19.33 9.31
C HIS A 145 5.18 18.95 10.79
N PHE A 146 4.81 17.71 11.11
CA PHE A 146 4.93 17.11 12.43
C PHE A 146 5.36 15.64 12.29
N PRO A 147 6.58 15.29 12.72
CA PRO A 147 7.57 16.12 13.44
C PRO A 147 8.18 17.26 12.59
N PRO A 148 8.70 18.34 13.18
CA PRO A 148 9.33 19.43 12.42
C PRO A 148 10.67 19.01 11.80
N GLU A 149 10.97 19.57 10.62
CA GLU A 149 12.17 19.26 9.83
C GLU A 149 12.90 20.54 9.38
N PRO A 150 14.19 20.48 8.98
CA PRO A 150 14.93 21.65 8.49
C PRO A 150 14.42 22.15 7.13
N THR A 151 13.88 21.24 6.33
CA THR A 151 13.38 21.49 4.97
C THR A 151 12.22 20.54 4.69
N TYR A 152 11.37 20.92 3.74
CA TYR A 152 10.26 20.11 3.22
C TYR A 152 10.34 19.97 1.70
N ALA A 153 11.44 20.41 1.09
CA ALA A 153 11.62 20.42 -0.37
C ALA A 153 11.72 19.00 -0.96
N ASP A 154 12.13 18.04 -0.14
CA ASP A 154 12.31 16.60 -0.40
C ASP A 154 11.16 15.73 0.14
N ASN A 155 10.10 16.36 0.64
CA ASN A 155 8.90 15.69 1.11
C ASN A 155 7.84 15.51 0.02
N LEU A 156 8.09 16.00 -1.19
CA LEU A 156 7.19 15.84 -2.33
C LEU A 156 7.90 15.13 -3.47
N GLN A 157 7.36 13.99 -3.89
CA GLN A 157 7.85 13.29 -5.08
C GLN A 157 6.69 12.96 -6.01
N THR A 158 6.82 13.38 -7.28
CA THR A 158 5.88 13.02 -8.35
C THR A 158 6.55 12.03 -9.29
N THR A 159 5.86 10.95 -9.63
CA THR A 159 6.38 9.94 -10.56
C THR A 159 6.35 10.45 -12.01
N SER A 160 7.10 9.78 -12.88
CA SER A 160 6.78 9.79 -14.30
C SER A 160 5.40 9.19 -14.56
N THR A 161 4.87 9.40 -15.77
CA THR A 161 3.66 8.72 -16.20
C THR A 161 3.97 7.26 -16.54
N PHE A 162 3.23 6.34 -15.93
CA PHE A 162 3.24 4.93 -16.27
C PHE A 162 2.10 4.62 -17.24
N ASN A 163 2.35 3.74 -18.20
CA ASN A 163 1.31 3.21 -19.09
C ASN A 163 0.78 1.89 -18.52
N LEU A 164 -0.54 1.75 -18.52
CA LEU A 164 -1.22 0.53 -18.12
C LEU A 164 -1.85 -0.12 -19.34
N ASP A 165 -1.43 -1.34 -19.62
CA ASP A 165 -1.87 -2.12 -20.76
C ASP A 165 -3.16 -2.88 -20.44
N VAL A 166 -3.99 -3.07 -21.47
CA VAL A 166 -5.17 -3.93 -21.37
C VAL A 166 -4.73 -5.38 -21.49
N SER A 167 -5.14 -6.20 -20.54
CA SER A 167 -4.96 -7.66 -20.66
C SER A 167 -5.96 -8.28 -21.61
N ARG A 168 -5.54 -9.37 -22.26
CA ARG A 168 -6.48 -10.33 -22.86
C ARG A 168 -7.38 -10.94 -21.78
N ARG A 169 -8.60 -11.29 -22.16
CA ARG A 169 -9.59 -11.92 -21.28
C ARG A 169 -9.11 -13.32 -20.88
N LEU A 170 -9.09 -13.59 -19.59
CA LEU A 170 -8.87 -14.93 -19.02
C LEU A 170 -10.20 -15.41 -18.42
N GLU A 171 -10.78 -16.44 -19.02
CA GLU A 171 -11.95 -17.10 -18.45
C GLU A 171 -11.50 -18.30 -17.60
N THR A 172 -11.92 -18.34 -16.34
CA THR A 172 -11.51 -19.39 -15.40
C THR A 172 -12.73 -20.07 -14.82
N HIS A 173 -12.81 -21.39 -14.98
CA HIS A 173 -13.85 -22.23 -14.39
C HIS A 173 -13.22 -23.07 -13.29
N PHE A 174 -13.76 -22.95 -12.07
CA PHE A 174 -13.30 -23.72 -10.93
C PHE A 174 -14.24 -24.90 -10.71
N VAL A 175 -13.73 -26.12 -10.74
CA VAL A 175 -14.53 -27.31 -10.43
C VAL A 175 -14.10 -27.82 -9.06
N LEU A 176 -15.05 -27.83 -8.13
CA LEU A 176 -14.88 -28.32 -6.77
C LEU A 176 -15.20 -29.81 -6.76
N PHE A 177 -14.19 -30.64 -6.53
CA PHE A 177 -14.32 -32.10 -6.55
C PHE A 177 -14.50 -32.66 -5.14
N GLU A 178 -15.56 -33.42 -4.96
CA GLU A 178 -15.75 -34.28 -3.79
C GLU A 178 -15.51 -35.74 -4.17
N TYR A 179 -14.73 -36.45 -3.36
CA TYR A 179 -14.48 -37.88 -3.54
C TYR A 179 -14.31 -38.61 -2.20
N ASP A 180 -14.69 -39.88 -2.18
CA ASP A 180 -14.47 -40.79 -1.06
C ASP A 180 -13.24 -41.67 -1.39
N SER A 181 -12.26 -41.76 -0.48
CA SER A 181 -11.07 -42.62 -0.62
C SER A 181 -10.72 -43.24 0.72
N GLY A 182 -10.52 -44.56 0.76
CA GLY A 182 -10.17 -45.27 1.99
C GLY A 182 -11.19 -45.10 3.14
N GLY A 183 -12.47 -44.95 2.82
CA GLY A 183 -13.53 -44.69 3.81
C GLY A 183 -13.57 -43.25 4.36
N THR A 184 -12.68 -42.38 3.90
CA THR A 184 -12.64 -40.95 4.26
C THR A 184 -13.20 -40.12 3.12
N ARG A 185 -14.03 -39.14 3.45
CA ARG A 185 -14.55 -38.16 2.50
C ARG A 185 -13.62 -36.96 2.39
N TYR A 186 -13.30 -36.58 1.17
CA TYR A 186 -12.54 -35.38 0.85
C TYR A 186 -13.44 -34.38 0.16
N GLN A 187 -13.55 -33.19 0.74
CA GLN A 187 -14.33 -32.07 0.22
C GLN A 187 -13.46 -30.81 0.21
N PRO A 188 -13.55 -29.96 -0.84
CA PRO A 188 -12.82 -28.70 -0.87
C PRO A 188 -13.41 -27.75 0.17
N ARG A 189 -12.54 -27.11 0.95
CA ARG A 189 -12.89 -26.06 1.88
C ARG A 189 -13.04 -24.76 1.12
N TYR A 190 -14.15 -24.06 1.33
CA TYR A 190 -14.48 -22.87 0.54
C TYR A 190 -13.44 -21.75 0.70
N GLU A 191 -13.04 -21.44 1.93
CA GLU A 191 -12.08 -20.36 2.17
C GLU A 191 -10.65 -20.76 1.80
N GLU A 192 -10.23 -21.94 2.25
CA GLU A 192 -8.84 -22.37 2.10
C GLU A 192 -8.52 -22.87 0.69
N ASP A 193 -9.41 -23.64 0.07
CA ASP A 193 -9.09 -24.28 -1.21
C ASP A 193 -9.65 -23.46 -2.38
N PHE A 194 -10.85 -22.89 -2.26
CA PHE A 194 -11.44 -22.10 -3.34
C PHE A 194 -10.99 -20.63 -3.35
N LEU A 195 -11.20 -19.88 -2.27
CA LEU A 195 -10.86 -18.45 -2.26
C LEU A 195 -9.35 -18.22 -2.41
N GLN A 196 -8.50 -19.07 -1.82
CA GLN A 196 -7.05 -18.96 -2.03
C GLN A 196 -6.64 -19.24 -3.48
N THR A 197 -7.25 -20.24 -4.14
CA THR A 197 -6.95 -20.53 -5.55
C THR A 197 -7.44 -19.40 -6.46
N VAL A 198 -8.64 -18.86 -6.22
CA VAL A 198 -9.13 -17.67 -6.94
C VAL A 198 -8.18 -16.49 -6.74
N SER A 199 -7.72 -16.27 -5.51
CA SER A 199 -6.77 -15.21 -5.16
C SER A 199 -5.42 -15.42 -5.85
N TRP A 200 -4.92 -16.66 -5.89
CA TRP A 200 -3.69 -17.03 -6.58
C TRP A 200 -3.79 -16.79 -8.08
N VAL A 201 -4.87 -17.25 -8.75
CA VAL A 201 -5.10 -17.01 -10.19
C VAL A 201 -5.11 -15.51 -10.49
N ARG A 202 -5.82 -14.70 -9.69
CA ARG A 202 -5.87 -13.24 -9.86
C ARG A 202 -4.51 -12.55 -9.67
N ARG A 203 -3.61 -13.15 -8.90
CA ARG A 203 -2.24 -12.64 -8.70
C ARG A 203 -1.29 -13.09 -9.81
N ALA A 204 -1.35 -14.37 -10.18
CA ALA A 204 -0.42 -15.01 -11.11
C ALA A 204 -0.65 -14.60 -12.55
N PHE A 205 -1.92 -14.42 -12.96
CA PHE A 205 -2.24 -14.04 -14.32
C PHE A 205 -2.35 -12.52 -14.47
N PRO A 206 -1.86 -11.96 -15.58
CA PRO A 206 -1.89 -10.53 -15.84
C PRO A 206 -3.30 -10.09 -16.26
N SER A 207 -4.39 -10.51 -15.61
CA SER A 207 -5.77 -10.15 -15.99
C SER A 207 -6.35 -9.07 -15.08
N GLY A 208 -6.97 -8.03 -15.65
CA GLY A 208 -7.72 -7.02 -14.89
C GLY A 208 -8.97 -7.59 -14.19
N ALA A 209 -9.41 -6.95 -13.10
CA ALA A 209 -10.52 -7.40 -12.26
C ALA A 209 -11.84 -7.62 -13.00
N HIS A 210 -12.06 -6.93 -14.12
CA HIS A 210 -13.29 -6.99 -14.93
C HIS A 210 -13.41 -8.23 -15.82
N LEU A 211 -12.37 -9.09 -15.89
CA LEU A 211 -12.29 -10.14 -16.90
C LEU A 211 -12.37 -11.57 -16.34
N ALA A 212 -12.39 -11.75 -15.02
CA ALA A 212 -12.49 -13.05 -14.37
C ALA A 212 -13.91 -13.33 -13.88
N TRP A 213 -14.78 -13.85 -14.77
CA TRP A 213 -16.00 -14.52 -14.32
C TRP A 213 -15.60 -15.85 -13.66
N VAL A 214 -15.79 -15.93 -12.36
CA VAL A 214 -15.59 -17.17 -11.60
C VAL A 214 -16.90 -17.94 -11.62
N ARG A 215 -16.97 -18.98 -12.45
CA ARG A 215 -18.00 -20.00 -12.30
C ARG A 215 -17.45 -21.13 -11.46
N HIS A 216 -18.24 -21.58 -10.48
CA HIS A 216 -17.93 -22.80 -9.76
C HIS A 216 -19.03 -23.85 -9.95
N SER A 217 -18.63 -25.10 -10.00
CA SER A 217 -19.54 -26.25 -10.10
C SER A 217 -19.05 -27.35 -9.16
N TYR A 218 -19.98 -28.08 -8.55
CA TYR A 218 -19.67 -29.24 -7.74
C TYR A 218 -19.77 -30.49 -8.60
N ALA A 219 -18.72 -31.32 -8.58
CA ALA A 219 -18.72 -32.64 -9.20
C ALA A 219 -18.44 -33.70 -8.13
N ARG A 220 -19.28 -34.74 -8.10
CA ARG A 220 -19.15 -35.88 -7.19
C ARG A 220 -18.89 -37.13 -8.01
N PHE A 221 -17.81 -37.84 -7.68
CA PHE A 221 -17.60 -39.17 -8.23
C PHE A 221 -18.25 -40.20 -7.29
N PRO A 222 -19.03 -41.17 -7.82
CA PRO A 222 -19.49 -42.29 -7.02
C PRO A 222 -18.27 -43.09 -6.53
N PRO A 223 -18.37 -43.76 -5.36
CA PRO A 223 -17.32 -44.68 -4.93
C PRO A 223 -17.04 -45.69 -6.03
N CYS A 224 -15.77 -45.99 -6.26
CA CYS A 224 -15.35 -47.00 -7.24
C CYS A 224 -16.15 -48.29 -6.99
N VAL A 225 -17.04 -48.63 -7.92
CA VAL A 225 -17.64 -49.96 -7.93
C VAL A 225 -16.49 -50.92 -8.24
N PRO A 226 -16.20 -51.92 -7.38
CA PRO A 226 -15.24 -52.94 -7.74
C PRO A 226 -15.75 -53.60 -9.02
N ILE A 227 -14.93 -53.60 -10.07
CA ILE A 227 -15.16 -54.51 -11.20
C ILE A 227 -14.95 -55.91 -10.63
N LEU A 228 -16.05 -56.60 -10.35
CA LEU A 228 -16.05 -58.05 -10.14
C LEU A 228 -15.60 -58.67 -11.47
N ILE A 229 -14.37 -59.19 -11.50
CA ILE A 229 -13.88 -60.12 -12.52
C ILE A 229 -14.30 -61.52 -12.10
#